data_AF-A0A2V7KKQ6-F1
#
_entry.id   AF-A0A2V7KKQ6-F1
#
_cell.length_a   1.000
_cell.length_b   1.000
_cell.length_c   1.000
_cell.angle_alpha   90.00
_cell.angle_beta   90.00
_cell.angle_gamma   90.00
#
_symmetry.space_group_name_H-M   'P 1'
#
loop_
_entity.id
_entity.type
_entity.pdbx_description
1 polymer ?
#
loop_
_entity_poly.entity_id
_entity_poly.type
_entity_poly.pdbx_seq_one_letter_code
_entity_poly.pdbx_strand_id
1 'polypeptide(L)'
;RLGPTLDSASATLERLRHARATDLAALNEARQAIDRLKRAQGRVTALDRGVKTGVADLQAGLAGLDSARGRDYAFARSLLKLPNLDAPQIGAALFAPGAIKPFERVLYYAQLARRYMPPGLLPRATTGPPRVRRAGEDVRFPKERALPAFLLRSAELSFLPQRYAGRLTGLTSDPALYGRPTAFQASGPQLAAGAMLNHVRAIPVDTAGATLGGITLPAFEVPGVPLKLDPGAATTQLGFALNGDTIRARFAIRSTNVRWTRDSGFANSTIGKLIWQAVSGISNLDVESRLSGALHHPDLAVRSNLDQAIAARLRAVLGEQVAAAEKQQRDRVDALVNAKVGPVRARVTEVQTRAQTQVAQQRTRIDELQKNLEQRLRQLLGGVRLP
;
A
#
# COMPACT_ATOMS: atom_id res chain seq x y z
N ARG A 1 6.18 60.73 21.91
CA ARG A 1 6.35 61.96 21.10
C ARG A 1 7.82 62.36 21.12
N LEU A 2 8.50 62.32 19.97
CA LEU A 2 9.94 62.60 19.83
C LEU A 2 10.25 64.01 19.29
N GLY A 3 9.24 64.73 18.78
CA GLY A 3 9.39 66.09 18.24
C GLY A 3 10.12 67.06 19.18
N PRO A 4 9.66 67.23 20.44
CA PRO A 4 10.27 68.20 21.36
C PRO A 4 11.76 67.94 21.64
N THR A 5 12.16 66.66 21.69
CA THR A 5 13.56 66.27 21.90
C THR A 5 14.42 66.55 20.67
N LEU A 6 13.90 66.33 19.46
CA LEU A 6 14.61 66.62 18.20
C LEU A 6 14.75 68.12 17.98
N ASP A 7 13.68 68.89 18.24
CA ASP A 7 13.66 70.35 18.11
C ASP A 7 14.59 71.02 19.13
N SER A 8 14.64 70.48 20.36
CA SER A 8 15.60 70.96 21.36
C SER A 8 17.05 70.68 20.96
N ALA A 9 17.31 69.52 20.33
CA ALA A 9 18.64 69.11 19.91
C ALA A 9 19.15 69.93 18.71
N SER A 10 18.28 70.23 17.74
CA SER A 10 18.61 71.09 16.60
C SER A 10 18.87 72.53 17.05
N ALA A 11 18.07 73.07 17.98
CA ALA A 11 18.30 74.38 18.56
C ALA A 11 19.64 74.48 19.32
N THR A 12 20.04 73.43 20.06
CA THR A 12 21.38 73.36 20.66
C THR A 12 22.49 73.26 19.61
N LEU A 13 22.29 72.51 18.52
CA LEU A 13 23.26 72.41 17.42
C LEU A 13 23.51 73.77 16.77
N GLU A 14 22.45 74.54 16.49
CA GLU A 14 22.58 75.90 15.93
C GLU A 14 23.28 76.86 16.90
N ARG A 15 23.00 76.78 18.22
CA ARG A 15 23.76 77.54 19.22
C ARG A 15 25.25 77.17 19.24
N LEU A 16 25.57 75.87 19.15
CA LEU A 16 26.94 75.36 19.03
C LEU A 16 27.65 75.77 17.73
N ARG A 17 26.92 76.14 16.67
CA ARG A 17 27.55 76.68 15.46
C ARG A 17 28.14 78.06 15.69
N HIS A 18 27.57 78.87 16.58
CA HIS A 18 28.00 80.24 16.86
C HIS A 18 28.81 80.39 18.17
N ALA A 19 28.90 79.35 18.99
CA ALA A 19 29.64 79.37 20.26
C ALA A 19 31.17 79.27 20.07
N ARG A 20 31.93 79.82 21.03
CA ARG A 20 33.40 79.74 21.12
C ARG A 20 33.83 78.60 22.06
N ALA A 21 35.06 78.11 21.90
CA ALA A 21 35.59 76.98 22.70
C ALA A 21 35.63 77.23 24.22
N THR A 22 35.56 78.48 24.67
CA THR A 22 35.53 78.88 26.09
C THR A 22 34.13 78.91 26.71
N ASP A 23 33.07 78.69 25.93
CA ASP A 23 31.69 78.69 26.42
C ASP A 23 31.31 77.34 27.05
N LEU A 24 31.65 77.21 28.33
CA LEU A 24 31.40 76.01 29.13
C LEU A 24 29.91 75.68 29.28
N ALA A 25 29.03 76.68 29.24
CA ALA A 25 27.58 76.47 29.33
C ALA A 25 27.06 75.80 28.05
N ALA A 26 27.46 76.31 26.88
CA ALA A 26 27.10 75.72 25.59
C ALA A 26 27.63 74.27 25.43
N LEU A 27 28.84 73.99 25.92
CA LEU A 27 29.41 72.64 25.91
C LEU A 27 28.67 71.66 26.84
N ASN A 28 28.22 72.12 28.00
CA ASN A 28 27.46 71.29 28.94
C ASN A 28 26.02 71.02 28.42
N GLU A 29 25.38 72.01 27.80
CA GLU A 29 24.10 71.83 27.10
C GLU A 29 24.21 70.82 25.95
N ALA A 30 25.31 70.85 25.20
CA ALA A 30 25.61 69.90 24.12
C ALA A 30 25.67 68.45 24.65
N ARG A 31 26.38 68.23 25.76
CA ARG A 31 26.47 66.91 26.42
C ARG A 31 25.10 66.43 26.88
N GLN A 32 24.33 67.29 27.53
CA GLN A 32 22.97 66.94 27.95
C GLN A 32 22.04 66.64 26.76
N ALA A 33 22.19 67.34 25.64
CA ALA A 33 21.44 67.07 24.41
C ALA A 33 21.79 65.69 23.82
N ILE A 34 23.08 65.32 23.80
CA ILE A 34 23.55 63.99 23.38
C ILE A 34 22.98 62.89 24.29
N ASP A 35 22.97 63.08 25.61
CA ASP A 35 22.40 62.08 26.53
C ASP A 35 20.88 61.95 26.42
N ARG A 36 20.17 63.03 26.07
CA ARG A 36 18.74 62.98 25.74
C ARG A 36 18.50 62.24 24.42
N LEU A 37 19.34 62.46 23.40
CA LEU A 37 19.30 61.74 22.12
C LEU A 37 19.59 60.25 22.29
N LYS A 38 20.59 59.86 23.09
CA LYS A 38 20.88 58.44 23.42
C LYS A 38 19.69 57.77 24.09
N ARG A 39 19.05 58.44 25.06
CA ARG A 39 17.81 57.93 25.69
C ARG A 39 16.67 57.81 24.68
N ALA A 40 16.53 58.77 23.77
CA ALA A 40 15.54 58.70 22.68
C ALA A 40 15.82 57.52 21.72
N GLN A 41 17.08 57.29 21.36
CA GLN A 41 17.53 56.16 20.54
C GLN A 41 17.22 54.81 21.22
N GLY A 42 17.45 54.71 22.53
CA GLY A 42 17.07 53.54 23.32
C GLY A 42 15.56 53.28 23.30
N ARG A 43 14.73 54.33 23.39
CA ARG A 43 13.26 54.23 23.29
C ARG A 43 12.80 53.82 21.90
N VAL A 44 13.40 54.34 20.83
CA VAL A 44 13.10 53.92 19.45
C VAL A 44 13.51 52.46 19.20
N THR A 45 14.64 52.01 19.76
CA THR A 45 15.09 50.62 19.66
C THR A 45 14.18 49.66 20.44
N ALA A 46 13.66 50.08 21.59
CA ALA A 46 12.66 49.31 22.33
C ALA A 46 11.32 49.25 21.58
N LEU A 47 10.91 50.34 20.94
CA LEU A 47 9.72 50.40 20.08
C LEU A 47 9.86 49.49 18.86
N ASP A 48 11.01 49.49 18.18
CA ASP A 48 11.31 48.59 17.05
C ASP A 48 11.16 47.12 17.46
N ARG A 49 11.71 46.76 18.62
CA ARG A 49 11.55 45.40 19.18
C ARG A 49 10.08 45.08 19.47
N GLY A 50 9.35 45.98 20.11
CA GLY A 50 7.92 45.80 20.39
C GLY A 50 7.06 45.64 19.13
N VAL A 51 7.35 46.42 18.08
CA VAL A 51 6.69 46.30 16.76
C VAL A 51 7.03 44.96 16.12
N LYS A 52 8.30 44.52 16.14
CA LYS A 52 8.71 43.22 15.60
C LYS A 52 8.02 42.07 16.32
N THR A 53 7.95 42.10 17.65
CA THR A 53 7.24 41.09 18.45
C THR A 53 5.74 41.09 18.16
N GLY A 54 5.08 42.25 18.16
CA GLY A 54 3.64 42.33 17.87
C GLY A 54 3.28 41.89 16.44
N VAL A 55 4.14 42.17 15.45
CA VAL A 55 3.98 41.66 14.08
C VAL A 55 4.20 40.14 14.04
N ALA A 56 5.19 39.61 14.78
CA ALA A 56 5.42 38.18 14.88
C ALA A 56 4.22 37.45 15.52
N ASP A 57 3.61 38.02 16.56
CA ASP A 57 2.42 37.47 17.21
C ASP A 57 1.21 37.46 16.28
N LEU A 58 1.01 38.54 15.49
CA LEU A 58 -0.04 38.61 14.47
C LEU A 58 0.17 37.59 13.33
N GLN A 59 1.42 37.42 12.89
CA GLN A 59 1.78 36.42 11.89
C GLN A 59 1.61 35.00 12.43
N ALA A 60 1.96 34.75 13.69
CA ALA A 60 1.73 33.48 14.37
C ALA A 60 0.24 33.18 14.54
N GLY A 61 -0.59 34.18 14.86
CA GLY A 61 -2.04 34.05 14.91
C GLY A 61 -2.65 33.70 13.55
N LEU A 62 -2.19 34.33 12.47
CA LEU A 62 -2.60 34.00 11.09
C LEU A 62 -2.18 32.58 10.70
N ALA A 63 -0.95 32.16 11.03
CA ALA A 63 -0.48 30.80 10.81
C ALA A 63 -1.26 29.76 11.66
N GLY A 64 -1.65 30.14 12.87
CA GLY A 64 -2.52 29.35 13.74
C GLY A 64 -3.88 29.09 13.10
N LEU A 65 -4.47 30.10 12.45
CA LEU A 65 -5.73 29.99 11.71
C LEU A 65 -5.62 29.03 10.52
N ASP A 66 -4.55 29.13 9.73
CA ASP A 66 -4.27 28.21 8.63
C ASP A 66 -4.06 26.76 9.13
N SER A 67 -3.38 26.59 10.27
CA SER A 67 -3.18 25.27 10.89
C SER A 67 -4.49 24.65 11.41
N ALA A 68 -5.38 25.46 12.00
CA ALA A 68 -6.68 25.03 12.50
C ALA A 68 -7.57 24.59 11.35
N ARG A 69 -7.59 25.38 10.27
CA ARG A 69 -8.24 25.01 9.00
C ARG A 69 -7.74 23.68 8.45
N GLY A 70 -6.42 23.45 8.44
CA GLY A 70 -5.84 22.18 8.01
C GLY A 70 -6.35 20.98 8.83
N ARG A 71 -6.51 21.15 10.14
CA ARG A 71 -7.07 20.13 11.05
C ARG A 71 -8.56 19.89 10.79
N ASP A 72 -9.34 20.95 10.56
CA ASP A 72 -10.77 20.84 10.29
C ASP A 72 -11.06 20.11 8.97
N TYR A 73 -10.24 20.33 7.92
CA TYR A 73 -10.35 19.54 6.69
C TYR A 73 -10.02 18.07 6.91
N ALA A 74 -8.97 17.77 7.68
CA ALA A 74 -8.60 16.40 7.98
C ALA A 74 -9.71 15.67 8.77
N PHE A 75 -10.37 16.37 9.68
CA PHE A 75 -11.51 15.88 10.44
C PHE A 75 -12.77 15.70 9.58
N ALA A 76 -13.11 16.67 8.74
CA ALA A 76 -14.23 16.53 7.80
C ALA A 76 -14.01 15.34 6.84
N ARG A 77 -12.76 15.11 6.42
CA ARG A 77 -12.39 13.96 5.58
C ARG A 77 -12.54 12.63 6.31
N SER A 78 -12.27 12.56 7.61
CA SER A 78 -12.45 11.32 8.38
C SER A 78 -13.92 11.00 8.66
N LEU A 79 -14.81 12.01 8.66
CA LEU A 79 -16.26 11.83 8.79
C LEU A 79 -16.94 11.37 7.48
N LEU A 80 -16.31 11.59 6.33
CA LEU A 80 -16.70 10.97 5.06
C LEU A 80 -16.37 9.48 5.16
N LYS A 81 -17.35 8.67 5.61
CA LYS A 81 -17.30 7.21 5.59
C LYS A 81 -17.24 6.74 4.14
N LEU A 82 -16.06 6.79 3.53
CA LEU A 82 -15.82 6.15 2.24
C LEU A 82 -16.17 4.67 2.40
N PRO A 83 -17.06 4.11 1.56
CA PRO A 83 -17.42 2.71 1.66
C PRO A 83 -16.15 1.87 1.62
N ASN A 84 -16.03 0.88 2.51
CA ASN A 84 -14.90 -0.03 2.48
C ASN A 84 -14.99 -0.80 1.17
N LEU A 85 -14.15 -0.43 0.20
CA LEU A 85 -14.07 -1.06 -1.11
C LEU A 85 -13.30 -2.37 -0.97
N ASP A 86 -13.79 -3.28 -0.15
CA ASP A 86 -13.26 -4.63 -0.08
C ASP A 86 -13.52 -5.32 -1.41
N ALA A 87 -12.53 -6.07 -1.89
CA ALA A 87 -12.66 -6.80 -3.13
C ALA A 87 -13.84 -7.76 -3.01
N PRO A 88 -14.87 -7.65 -3.86
CA PRO A 88 -15.89 -8.69 -3.88
C PRO A 88 -15.19 -10.00 -4.27
N GLN A 89 -15.59 -11.13 -3.68
CA GLN A 89 -15.01 -12.45 -3.96
C GLN A 89 -15.45 -12.96 -5.35
N ILE A 90 -15.21 -12.16 -6.38
CA ILE A 90 -15.66 -12.38 -7.75
C ILE A 90 -14.95 -13.60 -8.33
N GLY A 91 -13.64 -13.68 -8.18
CA GLY A 91 -12.80 -14.80 -8.59
C GLY A 91 -13.27 -16.11 -7.94
N ALA A 92 -13.59 -16.12 -6.65
CA ALA A 92 -14.13 -17.31 -6.01
C ALA A 92 -15.50 -17.70 -6.61
N ALA A 93 -16.42 -16.76 -6.79
CA ALA A 93 -17.73 -17.03 -7.38
C ALA A 93 -17.66 -17.55 -8.83
N LEU A 94 -16.72 -17.02 -9.63
CA LEU A 94 -16.53 -17.41 -11.03
C LEU A 94 -15.81 -18.74 -11.19
N PHE A 95 -14.80 -19.01 -10.36
CA PHE A 95 -13.90 -20.15 -10.56
C PHE A 95 -14.20 -21.33 -9.62
N ALA A 96 -14.91 -21.14 -8.50
CA ALA A 96 -15.19 -22.24 -7.56
C ALA A 96 -15.93 -23.43 -8.20
N PRO A 97 -16.97 -23.26 -9.04
CA PRO A 97 -17.65 -24.40 -9.66
C PRO A 97 -16.75 -25.24 -10.58
N GLY A 98 -15.77 -24.59 -11.24
CA GLY A 98 -14.80 -25.26 -12.13
C GLY A 98 -13.58 -25.82 -11.39
N ALA A 99 -13.20 -25.21 -10.26
CA ALA A 99 -12.03 -25.55 -9.47
C ALA A 99 -12.15 -26.89 -8.72
N ILE A 100 -13.38 -27.38 -8.49
CA ILE A 100 -13.63 -28.62 -7.73
C ILE A 100 -13.29 -29.87 -8.54
N LYS A 101 -13.58 -29.88 -9.85
CA LYS A 101 -13.45 -31.07 -10.72
C LYS A 101 -12.06 -31.71 -10.72
N PRO A 102 -10.94 -30.95 -10.81
CA PRO A 102 -9.61 -31.54 -10.72
C PRO A 102 -9.37 -32.25 -9.38
N PHE A 103 -9.90 -31.71 -8.27
CA PHE A 103 -9.74 -32.29 -6.95
C PHE A 103 -10.55 -33.57 -6.76
N GLU A 104 -11.80 -33.63 -7.25
CA GLU A 104 -12.62 -34.85 -7.22
C GLU A 104 -11.90 -36.03 -7.89
N ARG A 105 -11.29 -35.78 -9.06
CA ARG A 105 -10.56 -36.81 -9.79
C ARG A 105 -9.33 -37.30 -9.02
N VAL A 106 -8.59 -36.40 -8.38
CA VAL A 106 -7.43 -36.77 -7.56
C VAL A 106 -7.85 -37.57 -6.32
N LEU A 107 -8.91 -37.12 -5.64
CA LEU A 107 -9.48 -37.80 -4.47
C LEU A 107 -9.93 -39.22 -4.81
N TYR A 108 -10.60 -39.39 -5.95
CA TYR A 108 -10.99 -40.70 -6.46
C TYR A 108 -9.78 -41.64 -6.62
N TYR A 109 -8.72 -41.20 -7.29
CA TYR A 109 -7.54 -42.05 -7.48
C TYR A 109 -6.76 -42.30 -6.18
N ALA A 110 -6.76 -41.35 -5.24
CA ALA A 110 -6.17 -41.55 -3.92
C ALA A 110 -6.94 -42.62 -3.10
N GLN A 111 -8.28 -42.59 -3.12
CA GLN A 111 -9.11 -43.62 -2.50
C GLN A 111 -8.92 -44.98 -3.16
N LEU A 112 -8.80 -45.01 -4.50
CA LEU A 112 -8.50 -46.22 -5.25
C LEU A 112 -7.15 -46.83 -4.84
N ALA A 113 -6.12 -45.99 -4.71
CA ALA A 113 -4.80 -46.41 -4.24
C ALA A 113 -4.86 -47.02 -2.83
N ARG A 114 -5.58 -46.41 -1.89
CA ARG A 114 -5.78 -46.98 -0.54
C ARG A 114 -6.48 -48.34 -0.56
N ARG A 115 -7.41 -48.56 -1.49
CA ARG A 115 -8.13 -49.83 -1.63
C ARG A 115 -7.22 -50.96 -2.10
N TYR A 116 -6.41 -50.70 -3.13
CA TYR A 116 -5.57 -51.73 -3.78
C TYR A 116 -4.14 -51.82 -3.25
N MET A 117 -3.66 -50.80 -2.56
CA MET A 117 -2.37 -50.75 -1.89
C MET A 117 -2.63 -50.29 -0.45
N PRO A 118 -2.99 -51.16 0.48
CA PRO A 118 -3.30 -50.72 1.83
C PRO A 118 -2.04 -50.34 2.64
N PRO A 119 -2.15 -49.42 3.61
CA PRO A 119 -1.02 -49.05 4.46
C PRO A 119 -0.72 -50.12 5.51
N GLY A 120 0.57 -50.42 5.69
CA GLY A 120 1.06 -51.30 6.76
C GLY A 120 0.67 -52.78 6.61
N LEU A 121 0.91 -53.55 7.67
CA LEU A 121 0.62 -54.99 7.77
C LEU A 121 -0.59 -55.23 8.70
N LEU A 122 -1.69 -54.54 8.46
CA LEU A 122 -2.90 -54.67 9.28
C LEU A 122 -3.72 -55.90 8.85
N PRO A 123 -4.20 -56.74 9.80
CA PRO A 123 -5.12 -57.83 9.49
C PRO A 123 -6.38 -57.29 8.80
N ARG A 124 -6.83 -57.96 7.73
CA ARG A 124 -7.97 -57.49 6.95
C ARG A 124 -9.02 -58.58 6.79
N ALA A 125 -10.22 -58.29 7.30
CA ALA A 125 -11.44 -59.02 7.00
C ALA A 125 -11.90 -58.70 5.57
N THR A 126 -12.23 -59.75 4.80
CA THR A 126 -12.88 -59.65 3.50
C THR A 126 -14.22 -60.35 3.64
N THR A 127 -15.30 -59.72 3.19
CA THR A 127 -16.61 -60.36 3.22
C THR A 127 -16.59 -61.60 2.35
N GLY A 128 -16.98 -62.74 2.92
CA GLY A 128 -17.04 -64.00 2.19
C GLY A 128 -17.98 -63.90 0.97
N PRO A 129 -17.82 -64.79 -0.02
CA PRO A 129 -18.56 -64.72 -1.28
C PRO A 129 -20.08 -64.65 -1.04
N PRO A 130 -20.80 -63.75 -1.74
CA PRO A 130 -22.22 -63.44 -1.45
C PRO A 130 -23.17 -64.62 -1.68
N ARG A 131 -22.68 -65.69 -2.32
CA ARG A 131 -23.45 -66.88 -2.66
C ARG A 131 -23.52 -67.89 -1.51
N VAL A 132 -22.78 -67.69 -0.42
CA VAL A 132 -22.74 -68.62 0.72
C VAL A 132 -23.53 -68.02 1.89
N ARG A 133 -24.60 -68.71 2.34
CA ARG A 133 -25.28 -68.30 3.58
C ARG A 133 -24.32 -68.46 4.75
N ARG A 134 -24.22 -67.43 5.61
CA ARG A 134 -23.28 -67.38 6.74
C ARG A 134 -21.80 -67.45 6.33
N ALA A 135 -21.41 -66.79 5.24
CA ALA A 135 -20.03 -66.82 4.73
C ALA A 135 -18.95 -66.31 5.70
N GLY A 136 -19.31 -65.61 6.79
CA GLY A 136 -18.34 -65.04 7.73
C GLY A 136 -17.43 -64.00 7.07
N GLU A 137 -16.29 -63.74 7.70
CA GLU A 137 -15.25 -62.85 7.20
C GLU A 137 -13.92 -63.60 7.06
N ASP A 138 -13.29 -63.51 5.88
CA ASP A 138 -11.95 -64.02 5.67
C ASP A 138 -10.93 -62.99 6.16
N VAL A 139 -10.32 -63.24 7.32
CA VAL A 139 -9.28 -62.36 7.87
C VAL A 139 -7.90 -62.80 7.39
N ARG A 140 -7.29 -62.01 6.51
CA ARG A 140 -5.92 -62.26 6.03
C ARG A 140 -4.92 -61.64 7.00
N PHE A 141 -4.02 -62.48 7.53
CA PHE A 141 -2.88 -62.08 8.35
C PHE A 141 -1.60 -62.07 7.49
N PRO A 142 -1.07 -60.90 7.12
CA PRO A 142 0.17 -60.83 6.35
C PRO A 142 1.37 -61.30 7.20
N LYS A 143 2.22 -62.17 6.63
CA LYS A 143 3.46 -62.64 7.27
C LYS A 143 4.61 -61.73 6.87
N GLU A 144 5.47 -61.33 7.81
CA GLU A 144 6.62 -60.43 7.57
C GLU A 144 7.61 -60.92 6.50
N ARG A 145 7.67 -62.23 6.24
CA ARG A 145 8.58 -62.85 5.24
C ARG A 145 7.85 -63.40 4.01
N ALA A 146 6.70 -62.84 3.65
CA ALA A 146 5.97 -63.21 2.45
C ALA A 146 6.31 -62.30 1.26
N LEU A 147 6.24 -62.84 0.05
CA LEU A 147 6.27 -62.02 -1.16
C LEU A 147 4.92 -61.31 -1.33
N PRO A 148 4.92 -60.08 -1.88
CA PRO A 148 3.69 -59.40 -2.28
C PRO A 148 2.96 -60.23 -3.35
N ALA A 149 1.62 -60.17 -3.36
CA ALA A 149 0.84 -60.91 -4.36
C ALA A 149 1.09 -60.41 -5.78
N PHE A 150 1.42 -59.13 -5.93
CA PHE A 150 1.85 -58.51 -7.18
C PHE A 150 3.00 -57.54 -6.93
N LEU A 151 4.01 -57.58 -7.81
CA LEU A 151 5.12 -56.63 -7.81
C LEU A 151 5.60 -56.35 -9.23
N LEU A 152 5.49 -55.09 -9.63
CA LEU A 152 6.14 -54.51 -10.79
C LEU A 152 7.28 -53.60 -10.32
N ARG A 153 8.51 -54.09 -10.45
CA ARG A 153 9.72 -53.37 -9.98
C ARG A 153 9.96 -52.10 -10.78
N SER A 154 9.85 -52.19 -12.11
CA SER A 154 10.08 -51.08 -13.03
C SER A 154 9.31 -51.30 -14.32
N ALA A 155 8.66 -50.24 -14.81
CA ALA A 155 8.14 -50.13 -16.15
C ALA A 155 8.54 -48.77 -16.72
N GLU A 156 8.96 -48.78 -17.98
CA GLU A 156 9.37 -47.59 -18.72
C GLU A 156 8.58 -47.56 -20.02
N LEU A 157 8.06 -46.38 -20.36
CA LEU A 157 7.23 -46.14 -21.53
C LEU A 157 7.81 -44.94 -22.27
N SER A 158 8.02 -45.07 -23.57
CA SER A 158 8.47 -43.98 -24.43
C SER A 158 7.62 -43.95 -25.70
N PHE A 159 7.23 -42.75 -26.12
CA PHE A 159 6.45 -42.54 -27.34
C PHE A 159 7.22 -41.62 -28.29
N LEU A 160 7.08 -41.88 -29.59
CA LEU A 160 7.63 -41.08 -30.70
C LEU A 160 6.51 -40.87 -31.74
N PRO A 161 6.47 -39.73 -32.48
CA PRO A 161 7.52 -38.69 -32.57
C PRO A 161 7.47 -37.63 -31.46
N GLN A 162 6.37 -37.53 -30.72
CA GLN A 162 6.28 -36.63 -29.57
C GLN A 162 7.02 -37.26 -28.38
N ARG A 163 8.15 -36.66 -27.97
CA ARG A 163 9.09 -37.14 -26.93
C ARG A 163 8.46 -37.22 -25.54
N TYR A 164 7.50 -38.12 -25.34
CA TYR A 164 6.96 -38.44 -24.03
C TYR A 164 7.69 -39.63 -23.44
N ALA A 165 8.05 -39.52 -22.17
CA ALA A 165 8.64 -40.59 -21.39
C ALA A 165 7.87 -40.76 -20.08
N GLY A 166 7.69 -42.01 -19.66
CA GLY A 166 7.05 -42.37 -18.41
C GLY A 166 7.86 -43.45 -17.71
N ARG A 167 7.99 -43.34 -16.39
CA ARG A 167 8.65 -44.33 -15.54
C ARG A 167 7.78 -44.63 -14.34
N LEU A 168 7.52 -45.91 -14.11
CA LEU A 168 6.80 -46.42 -12.95
C LEU A 168 7.72 -47.39 -12.22
N THR A 169 7.82 -47.27 -10.90
CA THR A 169 8.66 -48.13 -10.08
C THR A 169 7.92 -48.57 -8.83
N GLY A 170 8.17 -49.81 -8.41
CA GLY A 170 7.70 -50.33 -7.13
C GLY A 170 6.19 -50.49 -7.00
N LEU A 171 5.44 -50.61 -8.10
CA LEU A 171 4.00 -50.85 -8.04
C LEU A 171 3.76 -52.25 -7.46
N THR A 172 3.10 -52.32 -6.32
CA THR A 172 2.87 -53.58 -5.59
C THR A 172 1.52 -53.57 -4.90
N SER A 173 0.92 -54.75 -4.72
CA SER A 173 -0.29 -54.92 -3.92
C SER A 173 -0.04 -54.75 -2.42
N ASP A 174 1.19 -54.97 -1.95
CA ASP A 174 1.54 -55.01 -0.53
C ASP A 174 2.80 -54.15 -0.24
N PRO A 175 2.66 -52.80 -0.17
CA PRO A 175 3.78 -51.87 -0.05
C PRO A 175 4.63 -52.09 1.21
N ALA A 176 4.01 -52.48 2.32
CA ALA A 176 4.71 -52.76 3.57
C ALA A 176 5.65 -53.98 3.49
N LEU A 177 5.31 -55.00 2.68
CA LEU A 177 6.18 -56.16 2.44
C LEU A 177 7.32 -55.83 1.48
N TYR A 178 7.05 -55.00 0.47
CA TYR A 178 8.09 -54.56 -0.47
C TYR A 178 9.10 -53.58 0.14
N GLY A 179 8.67 -52.80 1.14
CA GLY A 179 9.52 -51.88 1.89
C GLY A 179 9.94 -50.62 1.11
N ARG A 180 9.39 -50.40 -0.09
CA ARG A 180 9.68 -49.23 -0.93
C ARG A 180 8.38 -48.61 -1.45
N PRO A 181 8.34 -47.27 -1.62
CA PRO A 181 7.17 -46.58 -2.16
C PRO A 181 7.00 -46.84 -3.65
N THR A 182 5.75 -46.74 -4.13
CA THR A 182 5.45 -46.71 -5.56
C THR A 182 5.71 -45.30 -6.07
N ALA A 183 6.50 -45.15 -7.13
CA ALA A 183 6.76 -43.84 -7.74
C ALA A 183 6.48 -43.86 -9.25
N PHE A 184 5.79 -42.83 -9.72
CA PHE A 184 5.48 -42.58 -11.12
C PHE A 184 6.05 -41.22 -11.53
N GLN A 185 6.63 -41.14 -12.72
CA GLN A 185 7.11 -39.92 -13.33
C GLN A 185 6.76 -39.93 -14.81
N ALA A 186 6.33 -38.79 -15.34
CA ALA A 186 6.12 -38.59 -16.77
C ALA A 186 6.65 -37.22 -17.20
N SER A 187 7.29 -37.16 -18.36
CA SER A 187 7.84 -35.96 -18.95
C SER A 187 7.51 -35.86 -20.44
N GLY A 188 7.41 -34.63 -20.93
CA GLY A 188 7.19 -34.29 -22.33
C GLY A 188 7.43 -32.79 -22.58
N PRO A 189 7.26 -32.31 -23.82
CA PRO A 189 7.61 -30.93 -24.20
C PRO A 189 6.95 -29.83 -23.35
N GLN A 190 5.72 -30.06 -22.88
CA GLN A 190 4.98 -29.14 -22.01
C GLN A 190 4.33 -29.86 -20.82
N LEU A 191 4.72 -31.11 -20.57
CA LEU A 191 4.15 -31.96 -19.53
C LEU A 191 5.25 -32.39 -18.56
N ALA A 192 5.02 -32.18 -17.28
CA ALA A 192 5.80 -32.80 -16.21
C ALA A 192 4.82 -33.29 -15.15
N ALA A 193 4.79 -34.60 -14.90
CA ALA A 193 3.94 -35.18 -13.87
C ALA A 193 4.74 -36.15 -13.00
N GLY A 194 4.39 -36.23 -11.73
CA GLY A 194 4.99 -37.12 -10.78
C GLY A 194 4.00 -37.53 -9.71
N ALA A 195 4.10 -38.76 -9.22
CA ALA A 195 3.37 -39.23 -8.07
C ALA A 195 4.22 -40.19 -7.25
N MET A 196 4.02 -40.19 -5.94
CA MET A 196 4.65 -41.08 -4.99
C MET A 196 3.59 -41.53 -4.00
N LEU A 197 3.43 -42.84 -3.88
CA LEU A 197 2.49 -43.47 -2.95
C LEU A 197 3.31 -44.21 -1.90
N ASN A 198 3.35 -43.67 -0.68
CA ASN A 198 4.14 -44.24 0.41
C ASN A 198 3.22 -44.84 1.47
N HIS A 199 2.87 -46.10 1.23
CA HIS A 199 2.02 -46.90 2.10
C HIS A 199 2.82 -47.96 2.90
N VAL A 200 4.15 -47.77 3.01
CA VAL A 200 5.03 -48.69 3.71
C VAL A 200 4.73 -48.71 5.22
N ARG A 201 4.28 -47.58 5.77
CA ARG A 201 3.93 -47.40 7.18
C ARG A 201 2.41 -47.42 7.37
N ALA A 202 1.98 -47.55 8.63
CA ALA A 202 0.57 -47.50 9.01
C ALA A 202 -0.11 -46.15 8.66
N ILE A 203 0.64 -45.05 8.70
CA ILE A 203 0.18 -43.74 8.22
C ILE A 203 0.70 -43.54 6.80
N PRO A 204 -0.17 -43.60 5.77
CA PRO A 204 0.23 -43.41 4.38
C PRO A 204 0.58 -41.94 4.09
N VAL A 205 1.58 -41.73 3.25
CA VAL A 205 1.95 -40.42 2.72
C VAL A 205 1.97 -40.47 1.20
N ASP A 206 1.00 -39.82 0.58
CA ASP A 206 0.89 -39.76 -0.88
C ASP A 206 1.14 -38.36 -1.36
N THR A 207 1.91 -38.24 -2.44
CA THR A 207 2.14 -36.96 -3.11
C THR A 207 1.94 -37.12 -4.60
N ALA A 208 1.36 -36.12 -5.24
CA ALA A 208 1.24 -36.07 -6.69
C ALA A 208 1.36 -34.64 -7.17
N GLY A 209 1.87 -34.46 -8.37
CA GLY A 209 1.99 -33.15 -8.99
C GLY A 209 2.00 -33.28 -10.51
N ALA A 210 1.42 -32.29 -11.18
CA ALA A 210 1.45 -32.18 -12.62
C ALA A 210 1.57 -30.72 -13.03
N THR A 211 2.40 -30.44 -14.01
CA THR A 211 2.48 -29.16 -14.71
C THR A 211 2.24 -29.42 -16.18
N LEU A 212 1.25 -28.73 -16.73
CA LEU A 212 0.90 -28.81 -18.14
C LEU A 212 0.82 -27.40 -18.71
N GLY A 213 1.77 -27.07 -19.58
CA GLY A 213 1.84 -25.81 -20.31
C GLY A 213 1.11 -25.88 -21.65
N GLY A 214 0.78 -24.71 -22.21
CA GLY A 214 0.29 -24.59 -23.59
C GLY A 214 -1.12 -25.11 -23.83
N ILE A 215 -1.93 -25.28 -22.78
CA ILE A 215 -3.33 -25.73 -22.96
C ILE A 215 -4.20 -24.56 -23.37
N THR A 216 -5.01 -24.73 -24.41
CA THR A 216 -6.04 -23.76 -24.76
C THR A 216 -7.28 -24.04 -23.92
N LEU A 217 -7.58 -23.15 -22.99
CA LEU A 217 -8.80 -23.24 -22.19
C LEU A 217 -9.97 -22.62 -22.98
N PRO A 218 -11.16 -23.24 -22.97
CA PRO A 218 -12.32 -22.67 -23.65
C PRO A 218 -12.71 -21.35 -23.00
N ALA A 219 -13.14 -20.39 -23.82
CA ALA A 219 -13.70 -19.15 -23.31
C ALA A 219 -14.98 -19.43 -22.51
N PHE A 220 -15.14 -18.76 -21.39
CA PHE A 220 -16.30 -18.92 -20.50
C PHE A 220 -16.95 -17.58 -20.22
N GLU A 221 -18.25 -17.61 -19.99
CA GLU A 221 -19.03 -16.45 -19.59
C GLU A 221 -18.86 -16.20 -18.09
N VAL A 222 -18.94 -14.93 -17.71
CA VAL A 222 -18.85 -14.48 -16.33
C VAL A 222 -20.26 -14.51 -15.72
N PRO A 223 -20.60 -15.42 -14.79
CA PRO A 223 -21.88 -15.39 -14.09
C PRO A 223 -22.27 -14.00 -13.59
N GLY A 224 -23.47 -13.54 -13.95
CA GLY A 224 -24.03 -12.26 -13.49
C GLY A 224 -23.57 -11.03 -14.27
N VAL A 225 -22.69 -11.17 -15.26
CA VAL A 225 -22.26 -10.05 -16.12
C VAL A 225 -22.14 -10.53 -17.57
N PRO A 226 -22.65 -9.81 -18.58
CA PRO A 226 -22.47 -10.14 -20.00
C PRO A 226 -21.04 -9.86 -20.50
N LEU A 227 -20.08 -10.51 -19.85
CA LEU A 227 -18.66 -10.52 -20.17
C LEU A 227 -18.24 -11.97 -20.43
N LYS A 228 -17.37 -12.12 -21.42
CA LYS A 228 -16.77 -13.41 -21.76
C LYS A 228 -15.26 -13.29 -21.68
N LEU A 229 -14.67 -14.26 -20.99
CA LEU A 229 -13.25 -14.36 -20.70
C LEU A 229 -12.66 -15.47 -21.56
N ASP A 230 -11.77 -15.09 -22.47
CA ASP A 230 -10.94 -16.02 -23.24
C ASP A 230 -9.52 -16.04 -22.64
N PRO A 231 -9.20 -17.05 -21.82
CA PRO A 231 -7.87 -17.19 -21.23
C PRO A 231 -6.80 -17.61 -22.23
N GLY A 232 -7.11 -18.04 -23.47
CA GLY A 232 -6.12 -18.48 -24.44
C GLY A 232 -5.23 -19.63 -23.96
N ALA A 233 -3.95 -19.59 -24.33
CA ALA A 233 -2.96 -20.57 -23.90
C ALA A 233 -2.58 -20.35 -22.42
N ALA A 234 -2.83 -21.36 -21.60
CA ALA A 234 -2.59 -21.35 -20.16
C ALA A 234 -1.60 -22.45 -19.74
N THR A 235 -0.96 -22.21 -18.61
CA THR A 235 -0.21 -23.22 -17.85
C THR A 235 -1.01 -23.61 -16.63
N THR A 236 -1.18 -24.91 -16.43
CA THR A 236 -1.86 -25.47 -15.26
C THR A 236 -0.87 -26.20 -14.39
N GLN A 237 -1.00 -26.02 -13.09
CA GLN A 237 -0.16 -26.66 -12.08
C GLN A 237 -1.08 -27.28 -11.05
N LEU A 238 -0.93 -28.58 -10.83
CA LEU A 238 -1.63 -29.35 -9.82
C LEU A 238 -0.58 -29.88 -8.85
N GLY A 239 -0.86 -29.79 -7.56
CA GLY A 239 -0.06 -30.39 -6.51
C GLY A 239 -0.99 -30.96 -5.44
N PHE A 240 -0.63 -32.11 -4.91
CA PHE A 240 -1.42 -32.86 -3.96
C PHE A 240 -0.50 -33.53 -2.95
N ALA A 241 -0.87 -33.47 -1.69
CA ALA A 241 -0.24 -34.18 -0.60
C ALA A 241 -1.33 -34.70 0.35
N LEU A 242 -1.30 -35.99 0.63
CA LEU A 242 -2.17 -36.69 1.56
C LEU A 242 -1.30 -37.32 2.64
N ASN A 243 -1.56 -36.97 3.90
CA ASN A 243 -0.83 -37.52 5.04
C ASN A 243 -1.84 -38.08 6.04
N GLY A 244 -1.93 -39.40 6.13
CA GLY A 244 -3.08 -40.04 6.78
C GLY A 244 -4.36 -39.46 6.18
N ASP A 245 -5.29 -38.99 7.02
CA ASP A 245 -6.55 -38.41 6.56
C ASP A 245 -6.53 -36.89 6.35
N THR A 246 -5.35 -36.26 6.32
CA THR A 246 -5.21 -34.84 6.02
C THR A 246 -4.80 -34.61 4.58
N ILE A 247 -5.58 -33.79 3.86
CA ILE A 247 -5.33 -33.43 2.48
C ILE A 247 -4.81 -31.99 2.39
N ARG A 248 -3.82 -31.79 1.52
CA ARG A 248 -3.42 -30.48 1.00
C ARG A 248 -3.26 -30.57 -0.50
N ALA A 249 -4.11 -29.88 -1.23
CA ALA A 249 -4.02 -29.78 -2.68
C ALA A 249 -3.97 -28.32 -3.12
N ARG A 250 -3.24 -28.07 -4.20
CA ARG A 250 -3.17 -26.78 -4.88
C ARG A 250 -3.43 -27.00 -6.37
N PHE A 251 -4.21 -26.13 -6.96
CA PHE A 251 -4.43 -26.08 -8.39
C PHE A 251 -4.30 -24.63 -8.84
N ALA A 252 -3.37 -24.35 -9.74
CA ALA A 252 -3.13 -23.01 -10.26
C ALA A 252 -3.26 -23.00 -11.78
N ILE A 253 -3.93 -21.98 -12.30
CA ILE A 253 -4.04 -21.69 -13.73
C ILE A 253 -3.39 -20.33 -13.95
N ARG A 254 -2.45 -20.27 -14.89
CA ARG A 254 -1.79 -19.03 -15.29
C ARG A 254 -1.88 -18.83 -16.79
N SER A 255 -2.42 -17.71 -17.20
CA SER A 255 -2.41 -17.25 -18.59
C SER A 255 -1.84 -15.84 -18.70
N THR A 256 -1.09 -15.59 -19.77
CA THR A 256 -0.45 -14.30 -20.05
C THR A 256 -1.09 -13.52 -21.18
N ASN A 257 -2.04 -14.13 -21.93
CA ASN A 257 -2.66 -13.54 -23.11
C ASN A 257 -4.18 -13.67 -23.05
N VAL A 258 -4.75 -13.02 -22.05
CA VAL A 258 -6.19 -13.03 -21.82
C VAL A 258 -6.89 -12.04 -22.74
N ARG A 259 -8.00 -12.44 -23.34
CA ARG A 259 -8.87 -11.58 -24.12
C ARG A 259 -10.24 -11.50 -23.46
N TRP A 260 -10.76 -10.29 -23.39
CA TRP A 260 -12.09 -10.01 -22.88
C TRP A 260 -12.99 -9.60 -24.04
N THR A 261 -14.20 -10.14 -24.06
CA THR A 261 -15.27 -9.71 -24.96
C THR A 261 -16.50 -9.33 -24.16
N ARG A 262 -17.27 -8.35 -24.66
CA ARG A 262 -18.47 -7.82 -24.02
C ARG A 262 -19.62 -7.77 -25.01
N ASP A 263 -20.83 -7.85 -24.49
CA ASP A 263 -22.01 -7.58 -25.29
C ASP A 263 -22.25 -6.07 -25.47
N SER A 264 -22.84 -5.70 -26.61
CA SER A 264 -23.15 -4.31 -26.98
C SER A 264 -24.09 -3.63 -25.98
N GLY A 265 -25.04 -4.36 -25.39
CA GLY A 265 -25.96 -3.84 -24.37
C GLY A 265 -25.27 -3.43 -23.07
N PHE A 266 -24.23 -4.15 -22.66
CA PHE A 266 -23.45 -3.83 -21.46
C PHE A 266 -22.59 -2.58 -21.62
N ALA A 267 -22.06 -2.39 -22.83
CA ALA A 267 -21.20 -1.25 -23.19
C ALA A 267 -21.89 0.12 -23.07
N ASN A 268 -23.22 0.16 -23.12
CA ASN A 268 -23.99 1.40 -23.10
C ASN A 268 -24.32 1.91 -21.69
N SER A 269 -24.24 1.05 -20.66
CA SER A 269 -24.50 1.45 -19.28
C SER A 269 -23.29 2.13 -18.63
N THR A 270 -23.50 3.14 -17.77
CA THR A 270 -22.41 3.82 -17.03
C THR A 270 -21.62 2.83 -16.17
N ILE A 271 -22.32 1.91 -15.50
CA ILE A 271 -21.72 0.84 -14.68
C ILE A 271 -20.95 -0.16 -15.56
N GLY A 272 -21.50 -0.55 -16.71
CA GLY A 272 -20.84 -1.47 -17.63
C GLY A 272 -19.58 -0.89 -18.29
N LYS A 273 -19.55 0.43 -18.56
CA LYS A 273 -18.32 1.11 -19.00
C LYS A 273 -17.24 1.07 -17.92
N LEU A 274 -17.60 1.32 -16.66
CA LEU A 274 -16.67 1.28 -15.53
C LEU A 274 -16.11 -0.13 -15.29
N ILE A 275 -16.98 -1.15 -15.29
CA ILE A 275 -16.57 -2.56 -15.15
C ILE A 275 -15.69 -2.99 -16.33
N TRP A 276 -16.07 -2.63 -17.56
CA TRP A 276 -15.27 -2.92 -18.74
C TRP A 276 -13.88 -2.30 -18.66
N GLN A 277 -13.78 -1.02 -18.29
CA GLN A 277 -12.50 -0.33 -18.17
C GLN A 277 -11.62 -0.92 -17.05
N ALA A 278 -12.24 -1.44 -15.98
CA ALA A 278 -11.52 -2.15 -14.92
C ALA A 278 -10.96 -3.50 -15.38
N VAL A 279 -11.74 -4.25 -16.18
CA VAL A 279 -11.43 -5.63 -16.58
C VAL A 279 -10.59 -5.70 -17.86
N SER A 280 -10.81 -4.81 -18.83
CA SER A 280 -10.11 -4.82 -20.13
C SER A 280 -8.61 -4.54 -20.03
N GLY A 281 -8.16 -3.93 -18.93
CA GLY A 281 -6.74 -3.71 -18.64
C GLY A 281 -6.02 -4.94 -18.08
N ILE A 282 -6.73 -6.05 -17.85
CA ILE A 282 -6.18 -7.28 -17.29
C ILE A 282 -5.77 -8.20 -18.43
N SER A 283 -4.47 -8.27 -18.71
CA SER A 283 -3.88 -9.12 -19.76
C SER A 283 -3.47 -10.51 -19.25
N ASN A 284 -3.32 -10.68 -17.93
CA ASN A 284 -2.92 -11.93 -17.30
C ASN A 284 -4.01 -12.47 -16.36
N LEU A 285 -4.18 -13.78 -16.34
CA LEU A 285 -5.08 -14.49 -15.44
C LEU A 285 -4.24 -15.37 -14.52
N ASP A 286 -4.35 -15.17 -13.22
CA ASP A 286 -3.81 -16.07 -12.19
C ASP A 286 -4.97 -16.48 -11.29
N VAL A 287 -5.28 -17.77 -11.31
CA VAL A 287 -6.32 -18.39 -10.48
C VAL A 287 -5.67 -19.50 -9.71
N GLU A 288 -5.77 -19.44 -8.38
CA GLU A 288 -5.23 -20.43 -7.48
C GLU A 288 -6.35 -20.95 -6.58
N SER A 289 -6.57 -22.25 -6.63
CA SER A 289 -7.49 -22.98 -5.77
C SER A 289 -6.69 -23.86 -4.82
N ARG A 290 -7.03 -23.82 -3.53
CA ARG A 290 -6.39 -24.62 -2.49
C ARG A 290 -7.45 -25.42 -1.77
N LEU A 291 -7.17 -26.70 -1.58
CA LEU A 291 -7.99 -27.62 -0.81
C LEU A 291 -7.18 -28.06 0.40
N SER A 292 -7.69 -27.88 1.61
CA SER A 292 -6.99 -28.29 2.83
C SER A 292 -7.96 -28.80 3.89
N GLY A 293 -7.54 -29.73 4.73
CA GLY A 293 -8.35 -30.19 5.87
C GLY A 293 -8.42 -31.70 5.95
N ALA A 294 -9.50 -32.22 6.55
CA ALA A 294 -9.76 -33.64 6.62
C ALA A 294 -10.23 -34.16 5.25
N LEU A 295 -9.84 -35.38 4.88
CA LEU A 295 -10.19 -36.00 3.60
C LEU A 295 -11.72 -36.07 3.38
N HIS A 296 -12.48 -36.22 4.46
CA HIS A 296 -13.95 -36.31 4.44
C HIS A 296 -14.64 -34.94 4.52
N HIS A 297 -13.94 -33.91 5.01
CA HIS A 297 -14.46 -32.54 5.13
C HIS A 297 -13.35 -31.55 4.74
N PRO A 298 -13.02 -31.45 3.45
CA PRO A 298 -11.99 -30.53 3.01
C PRO A 298 -12.56 -29.10 2.90
N ASP A 299 -11.73 -28.13 3.26
CA ASP A 299 -11.99 -26.71 3.06
C ASP A 299 -11.38 -26.24 1.74
N LEU A 300 -12.16 -25.49 0.95
CA LEU A 300 -11.78 -25.01 -0.38
C LEU A 300 -11.65 -23.48 -0.35
N ALA A 301 -10.45 -23.00 -0.62
CA ALA A 301 -10.17 -21.58 -0.80
C ALA A 301 -9.77 -21.28 -2.25
N VAL A 302 -10.43 -20.31 -2.87
CA VAL A 302 -10.13 -19.86 -4.24
C VAL A 302 -9.67 -18.41 -4.21
N ARG A 303 -8.56 -18.13 -4.87
CA ARG A 303 -7.99 -16.78 -5.02
C ARG A 303 -7.78 -16.48 -6.49
N SER A 304 -8.14 -15.28 -6.93
CA SER A 304 -7.82 -14.80 -8.27
C SER A 304 -7.17 -13.42 -8.23
N ASN A 305 -6.28 -13.15 -9.19
CA ASN A 305 -5.80 -11.80 -9.44
C ASN A 305 -6.90 -10.85 -9.95
N LEU A 306 -8.01 -11.39 -10.48
CA LEU A 306 -9.17 -10.59 -10.89
C LEU A 306 -9.78 -9.82 -9.72
N ASP A 307 -9.84 -10.43 -8.53
CA ASP A 307 -10.38 -9.79 -7.32
C ASP A 307 -9.61 -8.51 -6.99
N GLN A 308 -8.29 -8.63 -6.99
CA GLN A 308 -7.39 -7.53 -6.67
C GLN A 308 -7.37 -6.48 -7.79
N ALA A 309 -7.36 -6.91 -9.04
CA ALA A 309 -7.35 -6.01 -10.19
C ALA A 309 -8.64 -5.19 -10.28
N ILE A 310 -9.80 -5.82 -10.10
CA ILE A 310 -11.09 -5.12 -10.10
C ILE A 310 -11.18 -4.17 -8.91
N ALA A 311 -10.80 -4.61 -7.71
CA ALA A 311 -10.82 -3.75 -6.52
C ALA A 311 -9.88 -2.56 -6.64
N ALA A 312 -8.65 -2.77 -7.14
CA ALA A 312 -7.68 -1.70 -7.36
C ALA A 312 -8.18 -0.68 -8.38
N ARG A 313 -8.81 -1.14 -9.47
CA ARG A 313 -9.38 -0.26 -10.49
C ARG A 313 -10.63 0.48 -10.01
N LEU A 314 -11.51 -0.19 -9.28
CA LEU A 314 -12.67 0.47 -8.67
C LEU A 314 -12.24 1.55 -7.66
N ARG A 315 -11.22 1.26 -6.83
CA ARG A 315 -10.59 2.26 -5.96
C ARG A 315 -9.95 3.39 -6.73
N ALA A 316 -9.33 3.14 -7.88
CA ALA A 316 -8.76 4.19 -8.71
C ALA A 316 -9.85 5.11 -9.28
N VAL A 317 -10.91 4.55 -9.88
CA VAL A 317 -12.03 5.34 -10.43
C VAL A 317 -12.76 6.12 -9.34
N LEU A 318 -13.13 5.45 -8.24
CA LEU A 318 -13.82 6.10 -7.13
C LEU A 318 -12.91 7.09 -6.41
N GLY A 319 -11.62 6.76 -6.28
CA GLY A 319 -10.60 7.63 -5.71
C GLY A 319 -10.39 8.90 -6.53
N GLU A 320 -10.39 8.80 -7.86
CA GLU A 320 -10.33 9.96 -8.76
C GLU A 320 -11.59 10.83 -8.62
N GLN A 321 -12.78 10.24 -8.57
CA GLN A 321 -14.01 11.01 -8.37
C GLN A 321 -14.09 11.67 -6.99
N VAL A 322 -13.67 10.95 -5.94
CA VAL A 322 -13.60 11.51 -4.57
C VAL A 322 -12.54 12.60 -4.49
N ALA A 323 -11.36 12.41 -5.08
CA ALA A 323 -10.30 13.42 -5.10
C ALA A 323 -10.72 14.68 -5.89
N ALA A 324 -11.42 14.50 -7.01
CA ALA A 324 -11.96 15.62 -7.79
C ALA A 324 -13.03 16.40 -6.99
N ALA A 325 -13.93 15.69 -6.31
CA ALA A 325 -14.95 16.31 -5.46
C ALA A 325 -14.33 17.00 -4.22
N GLU A 326 -13.37 16.36 -3.56
CA GLU A 326 -12.61 16.95 -2.44
C GLU A 326 -11.86 18.21 -2.88
N LYS A 327 -11.22 18.18 -4.05
CA LYS A 327 -10.51 19.34 -4.60
C LYS A 327 -11.47 20.50 -4.87
N GLN A 328 -12.61 20.23 -5.51
CA GLN A 328 -13.62 21.27 -5.78
C GLN A 328 -14.19 21.88 -4.50
N GLN A 329 -14.42 21.08 -3.45
CA GLN A 329 -14.86 21.61 -2.16
C GLN A 329 -13.77 22.45 -1.47
N ARG A 330 -12.51 21.98 -1.48
CA ARG A 330 -11.38 22.76 -0.97
C ARG A 330 -11.30 24.09 -1.71
N ASP A 331 -11.22 24.07 -3.04
CA ASP A 331 -11.12 25.29 -3.85
C ASP A 331 -12.24 26.31 -3.56
N ARG A 332 -13.48 25.85 -3.31
CA ARG A 332 -14.60 26.72 -2.91
C ARG A 332 -14.44 27.31 -1.51
N VAL A 333 -14.06 26.50 -0.53
CA VAL A 333 -13.87 26.97 0.84
C VAL A 333 -12.64 27.88 0.94
N ASP A 334 -11.57 27.54 0.22
CA ASP A 334 -10.36 28.34 0.04
C ASP A 334 -10.71 29.72 -0.52
N ALA A 335 -11.55 29.79 -1.55
CA ALA A 335 -12.01 31.06 -2.11
C ALA A 335 -12.80 31.91 -1.09
N LEU A 336 -13.73 31.30 -0.35
CA LEU A 336 -14.54 31.98 0.67
C LEU A 336 -13.69 32.47 1.86
N VAL A 337 -12.70 31.68 2.27
CA VAL A 337 -11.80 32.00 3.38
C VAL A 337 -10.80 33.07 2.95
N ASN A 338 -10.19 32.96 1.76
CA ASN A 338 -9.30 33.98 1.22
C ASN A 338 -10.00 35.33 1.05
N ALA A 339 -11.29 35.33 0.69
CA ALA A 339 -12.08 36.56 0.65
C ALA A 339 -12.19 37.25 2.02
N LYS A 340 -12.21 36.51 3.13
CA LYS A 340 -12.32 37.05 4.49
C LYS A 340 -10.97 37.32 5.16
N VAL A 341 -9.97 36.47 4.93
CA VAL A 341 -8.65 36.54 5.57
C VAL A 341 -7.67 37.40 4.76
N GLY A 342 -7.82 37.45 3.43
CA GLY A 342 -7.00 38.26 2.53
C GLY A 342 -6.91 39.74 2.94
N PRO A 343 -8.03 40.44 3.24
CA PRO A 343 -8.01 41.83 3.71
C PRO A 343 -7.28 42.00 5.04
N VAL A 344 -7.42 41.04 5.96
CA VAL A 344 -6.74 41.07 7.27
C VAL A 344 -5.24 40.89 7.09
N ARG A 345 -4.81 39.96 6.22
CA ARG A 345 -3.40 39.73 5.90
C ARG A 345 -2.77 40.95 5.24
N ALA A 346 -3.48 41.56 4.29
CA ALA A 346 -3.05 42.80 3.64
C ALA A 346 -2.89 43.95 4.66
N ARG A 347 -3.83 44.07 5.62
CA ARG A 347 -3.77 45.10 6.67
C ARG A 347 -2.60 44.89 7.63
N VAL A 348 -2.29 43.64 8.00
CA VAL A 348 -1.12 43.31 8.82
C VAL A 348 0.18 43.70 8.11
N THR A 349 0.32 43.37 6.82
CA THR A 349 1.50 43.75 6.02
C THR A 349 1.62 45.28 5.85
N GLU A 350 0.49 45.97 5.66
CA GLU A 350 0.45 47.43 5.56
C GLU A 350 0.89 48.11 6.88
N VAL A 351 0.38 47.64 8.02
CA VAL A 351 0.74 48.13 9.35
C VAL A 351 2.22 47.87 9.65
N GLN A 352 2.72 46.66 9.33
CA GLN A 352 4.14 46.32 9.46
C GLN A 352 5.03 47.28 8.65
N THR A 353 4.68 47.50 7.38
CA THR A 353 5.47 48.34 6.47
C THR A 353 5.48 49.80 6.92
N ARG A 354 4.33 50.33 7.37
CA ARG A 354 4.23 51.68 7.92
C ARG A 354 5.03 51.84 9.21
N ALA A 355 4.91 50.89 10.14
CA ALA A 355 5.61 50.95 11.41
C ALA A 355 7.14 50.86 11.23
N GLN A 356 7.62 49.96 10.36
CA GLN A 356 9.05 49.85 10.04
C GLN A 356 9.60 51.10 9.37
N THR A 357 8.87 51.68 8.41
CA THR A 357 9.29 52.93 7.74
C THR A 357 9.37 54.10 8.73
N GLN A 358 8.38 54.26 9.62
CA GLN A 358 8.38 55.33 10.63
C GLN A 358 9.52 55.18 11.65
N VAL A 359 9.78 53.96 12.12
CA VAL A 359 10.87 53.66 13.05
C VAL A 359 12.23 53.90 12.38
N ALA A 360 12.41 53.47 11.13
CA ALA A 360 13.63 53.71 10.36
C ALA A 360 13.90 55.21 10.17
N GLN A 361 12.90 55.99 9.75
CA GLN A 361 13.02 57.44 9.57
C GLN A 361 13.37 58.16 10.88
N GLN A 362 12.77 57.78 12.00
CA GLN A 362 13.07 58.37 13.31
C GLN A 362 14.48 58.02 13.78
N ARG A 363 14.94 56.80 13.53
CA ARG A 363 16.29 56.36 13.88
C ARG A 363 17.35 57.12 13.09
N THR A 364 17.17 57.27 11.78
CA THR A 364 18.10 58.04 10.93
C THR A 364 18.23 59.49 11.39
N ARG A 365 17.11 60.16 11.71
CA ARG A 365 17.12 61.55 12.21
C ARG A 365 17.85 61.70 13.54
N ILE A 366 17.67 60.75 14.47
CA ILE A 366 18.37 60.76 15.76
C ILE A 366 19.87 60.54 15.55
N ASP A 367 20.25 59.59 14.71
CA ASP A 367 21.65 59.25 14.42
C ASP A 367 22.39 60.40 13.70
N GLU A 368 21.73 61.09 12.76
CA GLU A 368 22.28 62.27 12.06
C GLU A 368 22.49 63.45 13.02
N LEU A 369 21.50 63.78 13.84
CA LEU A 369 21.62 64.86 14.83
C LEU A 369 22.70 64.58 15.86
N GLN A 370 22.80 63.33 16.32
CA GLN A 370 23.84 62.91 17.25
C GLN A 370 25.23 63.06 16.62
N LYS A 371 25.43 62.55 15.38
CA LYS A 371 26.70 62.69 14.66
C LYS A 371 27.11 64.15 14.47
N ASN A 372 26.17 65.00 14.07
CA ASN A 372 26.42 66.42 13.85
C ASN A 372 26.81 67.14 15.15
N LEU A 373 26.11 66.86 16.26
CA LEU A 373 26.44 67.39 17.57
C LEU A 373 27.82 66.91 18.06
N GLU A 374 28.12 65.62 17.94
CA GLU A 374 29.42 65.03 18.34
C GLU A 374 30.59 65.57 17.49
N GLN A 375 30.40 65.70 16.17
CA GLN A 375 31.40 66.30 15.29
C GLN A 375 31.65 67.76 15.63
N ARG A 376 30.59 68.55 15.89
CA ARG A 376 30.74 69.96 16.25
C ARG A 376 31.43 70.13 17.61
N LEU A 377 31.08 69.31 18.59
CA LEU A 377 31.76 69.24 19.88
C LEU A 377 33.26 68.93 19.72
N ARG A 378 33.60 67.94 18.88
CA ARG A 378 35.00 67.58 18.61
C ARG A 378 35.78 68.70 17.91
N GLN A 379 35.15 69.42 16.99
CA GLN A 379 35.76 70.57 16.31
C GLN A 379 36.03 71.73 17.28
N LEU A 380 35.09 72.03 18.18
CA LEU A 380 35.23 73.09 19.18
C LEU A 380 36.23 72.75 20.29
N LEU A 381 36.35 71.48 20.66
CA LEU A 381 37.29 70.99 21.67
C LEU A 381 38.70 70.69 21.13
N GLY A 382 38.96 70.97 19.84
CA GLY A 382 40.31 70.93 19.27
C GLY A 382 41.08 69.62 19.50
N GLY A 383 40.41 68.46 19.40
CA GLY A 383 41.06 67.16 19.58
C GLY A 383 41.60 66.88 20.99
N VAL A 384 41.26 67.69 22.00
CA VAL A 384 41.63 67.40 23.38
C VAL A 384 40.70 66.30 23.91
N ARG A 385 41.27 65.11 24.14
CA ARG A 385 40.65 64.05 24.94
C ARG A 385 40.33 64.61 26.32
N LEU A 386 39.06 64.78 26.63
CA LEU A 386 38.58 64.83 28.00
C LEU A 386 38.27 63.38 28.45
N PRO A 387 38.60 63.02 29.71
CA PRO A 387 38.42 61.68 30.26
C PRO A 387 36.97 61.19 30.25
#